data_AF-A0A1L8D4S2-F1
#
_entry.id   AF-A0A1L8D4S2-F1
#
_cell.length_a   1.000
_cell.length_b   1.000
_cell.length_c   1.000
_cell.angle_alpha   90.00
_cell.angle_beta   90.00
_cell.angle_gamma   90.00
#
_symmetry.space_group_name_H-M   'P 1'
#
loop_
_entity.id
_entity.type
_entity.pdbx_description
1 polymer ?
#
loop_
_entity_poly.entity_id
_entity_poly.type
_entity_poly.pdbx_seq_one_letter_code
_entity_poly.pdbx_strand_id
1 'polypeptide(L)'
;MIETTINAQTKNYLSEEELVRMLKNMEFNDEYAVQIFNFFTDVPFESIYRFLIKHNLSEKELLKYYRTFVKKYYPNPEFEGTFGYGISVG
;
A
#
# COMPACT_ATOMS: atom_id res chain seq x y z
N MET A 1 6.64 -3.90 -11.29
CA MET A 1 6.73 -2.41 -11.38
C MET A 1 6.64 -1.80 -9.98
N ILE A 2 5.67 -2.22 -9.15
CA ILE A 2 5.58 -1.78 -7.75
C ILE A 2 6.85 -2.11 -6.96
N GLU A 3 7.40 -3.33 -7.10
CA GLU A 3 8.64 -3.71 -6.40
C GLU A 3 9.81 -2.76 -6.68
N THR A 4 9.93 -2.28 -7.92
CA THR A 4 10.98 -1.31 -8.30
C THR A 4 10.81 0.01 -7.58
N THR A 5 9.57 0.50 -7.45
CA THR A 5 9.26 1.75 -6.76
C THR A 5 9.48 1.62 -5.26
N ILE A 6 8.92 0.60 -4.62
CA ILE A 6 8.97 0.48 -3.16
C ILE A 6 10.39 0.19 -2.65
N ASN A 7 11.20 -0.54 -3.42
CA ASN A 7 12.57 -0.92 -3.04
C ASN A 7 13.66 0.05 -3.54
N ALA A 8 13.30 1.16 -4.20
CA ALA A 8 14.28 2.03 -4.88
C ALA A 8 15.38 2.60 -3.97
N GLN A 9 15.12 2.71 -2.66
CA GLN A 9 16.00 3.35 -1.67
C GLN A 9 16.42 2.41 -0.53
N THR A 10 16.16 1.11 -0.65
CA THR A 10 16.37 0.15 0.44
C THR A 10 17.39 -0.92 0.07
N LYS A 11 18.12 -1.43 1.07
CA LYS A 11 19.08 -2.53 0.86
C LYS A 11 18.41 -3.90 0.91
N ASN A 12 17.38 -4.02 1.75
CA ASN A 12 16.51 -5.18 1.81
C ASN A 12 15.43 -5.08 0.72
N TYR A 13 15.00 -6.26 0.27
CA TYR A 13 14.04 -6.41 -0.82
C TYR A 13 12.73 -6.95 -0.27
N LEU A 14 11.67 -6.15 -0.40
CA LEU A 14 10.30 -6.59 -0.15
C LEU A 14 9.71 -7.07 -1.47
N SER A 15 9.39 -8.36 -1.54
CA SER A 15 8.70 -8.93 -2.70
C SER A 15 7.23 -8.48 -2.76
N GLU A 16 6.67 -8.50 -3.97
CA GLU A 16 5.25 -8.22 -4.18
C GLU A 16 4.37 -9.18 -3.37
N GLU A 17 4.70 -10.47 -3.33
CA GLU A 17 3.97 -11.50 -2.58
C GLU A 17 4.02 -11.28 -1.06
N GLU A 18 5.17 -10.88 -0.51
CA GLU A 18 5.29 -10.56 0.91
C GLU A 18 4.49 -9.31 1.28
N LEU A 19 4.53 -8.27 0.44
CA LEU A 19 3.70 -7.09 0.64
C LEU A 19 2.22 -7.47 0.66
N VAL A 20 1.76 -8.30 -0.29
CA VAL A 20 0.37 -8.79 -0.32
C VAL A 20 0.03 -9.55 0.96
N ARG A 21 0.91 -10.44 1.43
CA ARG A 21 0.71 -11.17 2.69
C ARG A 21 0.54 -10.21 3.86
N MET A 22 1.41 -9.21 3.96
CA MET A 22 1.38 -8.22 5.03
C MET A 22 0.08 -7.40 5.01
N LEU A 23 -0.35 -6.95 3.82
CA LEU A 23 -1.60 -6.23 3.65
C LEU A 23 -2.82 -7.08 4.05
N LYS A 24 -2.87 -8.35 3.61
CA LYS A 24 -3.98 -9.27 3.92
C LYS A 24 -4.06 -9.62 5.40
N ASN A 25 -2.91 -9.84 6.03
CA ASN A 25 -2.83 -10.28 7.41
C ASN A 25 -2.84 -9.12 8.43
N MET A 26 -2.86 -7.87 7.97
CA MET A 26 -2.68 -6.69 8.83
C MET A 26 -1.38 -6.75 9.64
N GLU A 27 -0.29 -7.18 9.00
CA GLU A 27 1.03 -7.29 9.60
C GLU A 27 1.91 -6.11 9.19
N PHE A 28 2.62 -5.53 10.16
CA PHE A 28 3.64 -4.51 9.93
C PHE A 28 5.00 -5.06 10.37
N ASN A 29 5.96 -5.06 9.46
CA ASN A 29 7.33 -5.45 9.73
C ASN A 29 8.21 -4.21 9.62
N ASP A 30 8.83 -3.81 10.74
CA ASP A 30 9.69 -2.64 10.83
C ASP A 30 10.89 -2.71 9.86
N GLU A 31 11.36 -3.92 9.53
CA GLU A 31 12.42 -4.12 8.53
C GLU A 31 12.04 -3.54 7.17
N TYR A 32 10.75 -3.63 6.81
CA TYR A 32 10.20 -3.18 5.53
C TYR A 32 9.44 -1.85 5.63
N ALA A 33 9.58 -1.11 6.74
CA ALA A 33 8.80 0.11 6.99
C ALA A 33 8.92 1.13 5.85
N VAL A 34 10.13 1.35 5.32
CA VAL A 34 10.38 2.30 4.22
C VAL A 34 9.65 1.86 2.95
N GLN A 35 9.74 0.59 2.57
CA GLN A 35 9.05 0.05 1.40
C GLN A 35 7.53 0.16 1.54
N ILE A 36 7.00 -0.11 2.73
CA ILE A 36 5.58 0.04 3.03
C ILE A 36 5.17 1.49 2.88
N PHE A 37 5.94 2.45 3.42
CA PHE A 37 5.61 3.87 3.27
C PHE A 37 5.66 4.31 1.80
N ASN A 38 6.70 3.91 1.06
CA ASN A 38 6.83 4.19 -0.37
C ASN A 38 5.64 3.64 -1.17
N PHE A 39 5.04 2.51 -0.76
CA PHE A 39 3.82 2.00 -1.37
C PHE A 39 2.66 3.00 -1.30
N PHE A 40 2.53 3.77 -0.21
CA PHE A 40 1.44 4.73 0.00
C PHE A 40 1.79 6.17 -0.42
N THR A 41 3.06 6.47 -0.70
CA THR A 41 3.50 7.83 -1.08
C THR A 41 3.98 7.94 -2.51
N ASP A 42 4.68 6.92 -3.02
CA ASP A 42 5.46 7.02 -4.26
C ASP A 42 4.90 6.16 -5.38
N VAL A 43 4.13 5.11 -5.04
CA VAL A 43 3.47 4.27 -6.05
C VAL A 43 2.26 5.02 -6.62
N PRO A 44 2.18 5.22 -7.96
CA PRO A 44 1.02 5.85 -8.58
C PRO A 44 -0.28 5.08 -8.29
N PHE A 45 -1.39 5.79 -8.06
CA PHE A 45 -2.66 5.15 -7.72
C PHE A 45 -3.13 4.13 -8.75
N GLU A 46 -2.93 4.38 -10.05
CA GLU A 46 -3.25 3.41 -11.10
C GLU A 46 -2.51 2.07 -10.89
N SER A 47 -1.24 2.12 -10.46
CA SER A 47 -0.47 0.92 -10.14
C SER A 47 -1.01 0.23 -8.89
N ILE A 48 -1.39 1.00 -7.86
CA ILE A 48 -2.05 0.46 -6.66
C ILE A 48 -3.36 -0.25 -7.04
N TYR A 49 -4.23 0.36 -7.86
CA TYR A 49 -5.47 -0.25 -8.33
C TYR A 49 -5.23 -1.57 -9.06
N ARG A 50 -4.28 -1.58 -10.00
CA ARG A 50 -3.91 -2.81 -10.75
C ARG A 50 -3.40 -3.89 -9.79
N PHE A 51 -2.62 -3.52 -8.78
CA PHE A 51 -2.14 -4.45 -7.75
C PHE A 51 -3.27 -5.02 -6.88
N LEU A 52 -4.23 -4.19 -6.47
CA LEU A 52 -5.40 -4.64 -5.72
C LEU A 52 -6.22 -5.67 -6.51
N ILE A 53 -6.51 -5.37 -7.79
CA ILE A 53 -7.23 -6.29 -8.69
C ILE A 53 -6.44 -7.59 -8.88
N LYS A 54 -5.13 -7.50 -9.18
CA LYS A 54 -4.26 -8.66 -9.41
C LYS A 54 -4.27 -9.63 -8.21
N HIS A 55 -4.30 -9.11 -6.99
CA HIS A 55 -4.15 -9.90 -5.77
C HIS A 55 -5.45 -10.15 -5.00
N ASN A 56 -6.58 -9.74 -5.58
CA ASN A 56 -7.90 -9.81 -4.96
C ASN A 56 -7.91 -9.19 -3.55
N LEU A 57 -7.32 -7.98 -3.45
CA LEU A 57 -7.33 -7.14 -2.26
C LEU A 57 -8.38 -6.05 -2.43
N SER A 58 -9.18 -5.82 -1.38
CA SER A 58 -10.17 -4.76 -1.38
C SER A 58 -9.57 -3.42 -0.99
N GLU A 59 -10.14 -2.33 -1.52
CA GLU A 59 -9.80 -0.97 -1.07
C GLU A 59 -10.01 -0.80 0.44
N LYS A 60 -11.01 -1.49 1.01
CA LYS A 60 -11.27 -1.49 2.46
C LYS A 60 -10.12 -2.07 3.26
N GLU A 61 -9.53 -3.19 2.83
CA GLU A 61 -8.35 -3.77 3.46
C GLU A 61 -7.16 -2.83 3.35
N LEU A 62 -6.94 -2.25 2.17
CA LEU A 62 -5.85 -1.31 1.94
C LEU A 62 -5.97 -0.06 2.82
N LEU A 63 -7.15 0.55 2.87
CA LEU A 63 -7.45 1.68 3.76
C LEU A 63 -7.25 1.36 5.23
N LYS A 64 -7.71 0.18 5.66
CA LYS A 64 -7.57 -0.26 7.04
C LYS A 64 -6.08 -0.36 7.40
N TYR A 65 -5.28 -0.95 6.52
CA TYR A 65 -3.83 -1.03 6.68
C TYR A 65 -3.19 0.36 6.80
N TYR A 66 -3.46 1.24 5.83
CA TYR A 66 -2.96 2.61 5.82
C TYR A 66 -3.31 3.36 7.12
N ARG A 67 -4.56 3.30 7.57
CA ARG A 67 -5.01 3.98 8.80
C ARG A 67 -4.35 3.42 10.06
N THR A 68 -4.06 2.11 10.07
CA THR A 68 -3.51 1.42 11.24
C THR A 68 -2.02 1.70 11.39
N PHE A 69 -1.25 1.63 10.30
CA PHE A 69 0.22 1.61 10.36
C PHE A 69 0.90 2.83 9.74
N VAL A 70 0.28 3.48 8.75
CA VAL A 70 0.96 4.46 7.90
C VAL A 70 0.55 5.89 8.21
N LYS A 71 -0.75 6.15 8.34
CA LYS A 71 -1.34 7.51 8.49
C LYS A 71 -0.68 8.35 9.58
N LYS A 72 -0.28 7.72 10.69
CA LYS A 72 0.38 8.41 11.82
C LYS A 72 1.71 9.07 11.40
N TYR A 73 2.43 8.46 10.47
CA TYR A 73 3.74 8.90 10.01
C TYR A 73 3.66 9.67 8.70
N TYR A 74 2.83 9.20 7.76
CA TYR A 74 2.67 9.76 6.42
C TYR A 74 1.18 9.97 6.10
N PRO A 75 0.56 11.05 6.62
CA PRO A 75 -0.79 11.41 6.22
C PRO A 75 -0.80 11.80 4.73
N ASN A 76 -1.64 11.13 3.95
CA ASN A 76 -1.83 11.37 2.52
C ASN A 76 -3.32 11.66 2.24
N PRO A 77 -3.74 12.94 2.23
CA PRO A 77 -5.13 13.32 1.99
C PRO A 77 -5.65 12.88 0.60
N GLU A 78 -4.78 12.81 -0.39
CA GLU A 78 -5.14 12.39 -1.74
C GLU A 78 -5.46 10.89 -1.76
N PHE A 79 -4.61 10.06 -1.14
CA PHE A 79 -4.89 8.64 -0.93
C PHE A 79 -6.20 8.44 -0.13
N GLU A 80 -6.40 9.24 0.93
CA GLU A 80 -7.64 9.20 1.72
C GLU A 80 -8.87 9.62 0.92
N GLY A 81 -8.75 10.56 0.00
CA GLY A 81 -9.83 10.95 -0.92
C GLY A 81 -10.14 9.84 -1.92
N THR A 82 -9.11 9.33 -2.59
CA THR A 82 -9.22 8.32 -3.65
C THR A 82 -9.76 6.99 -3.14
N PHE A 83 -9.28 6.51 -1.99
CA PHE A 83 -9.71 5.22 -1.45
C PHE A 83 -10.78 5.35 -0.37
N GLY A 84 -10.75 6.43 0.43
CA GLY A 84 -11.56 6.59 1.65
C GLY A 84 -13.00 7.04 1.44
N TYR A 85 -13.27 7.71 0.33
CA TYR A 85 -14.63 7.99 -0.15
C TYR A 85 -14.89 7.07 -1.31
N GLY A 86 -15.50 5.91 -1.03
CA GLY A 86 -15.74 4.89 -2.04
C GLY A 86 -16.32 5.51 -3.31
N ILE A 87 -15.53 5.49 -4.39
CA ILE A 87 -16.12 5.54 -5.71
C ILE A 87 -16.84 4.20 -5.83
N SER A 88 -18.14 4.25 -5.53
CA SER A 88 -19.10 3.28 -6.02
C SER A 88 -19.01 3.35 -7.55
N VAL A 89 -18.10 2.57 -8.12
CA VAL A 89 -18.28 2.08 -9.48
C VAL A 89 -19.48 1.15 -9.40
N GLY A 90 -20.66 1.74 -9.61
CA GLY A 90 -21.87 1.01 -9.95
C GLY A 90 -21.75 0.37 -11.32
#